data_AF-A0A1L5PNB6-F1
#
_entry.id   AF-A0A1L5PNB6-F1
#
_cell.length_a   1.000
_cell.length_b   1.000
_cell.length_c   1.000
_cell.angle_alpha   90.00
_cell.angle_beta   90.00
_cell.angle_gamma   90.00
#
_symmetry.space_group_name_H-M   'P 1'
#
loop_
_entity.id
_entity.type
_entity.pdbx_description
1 polymer ?
#
loop_
_entity_poly.entity_id
_entity_poly.type
_entity_poly.pdbx_seq_one_letter_code
_entity_poly.pdbx_strand_id
1 'polypeptide(L)'
;MTKVAMIGGPPTQASEGWLKPMFPITGRAHYFEKEFELPALDGQGVAVSWHSLCGIDAVSTGKMPMFDAGNWVRCKRCEHQIEGRSAA
;
A
#
# COMPACT_ATOMS: atom_id res chain seq x y z
N MET A 1 -2.14 13.90 -22.50
CA MET A 1 -1.65 12.51 -22.47
C MET A 1 -2.03 11.91 -21.12
N THR A 2 -3.06 11.05 -21.08
CA THR A 2 -3.47 10.37 -19.86
C THR A 2 -2.44 9.26 -19.60
N LYS A 3 -1.51 9.47 -18.67
CA LYS A 3 -0.60 8.40 -18.21
C LYS A 3 -1.47 7.34 -17.55
N VAL A 4 -1.66 6.22 -18.24
CA VAL A 4 -2.30 5.04 -17.65
C VAL A 4 -1.31 4.48 -16.62
N ALA A 5 -1.64 4.62 -15.34
CA ALA A 5 -0.88 4.02 -14.27
C ALA A 5 -1.27 2.54 -14.15
N MET A 6 -0.29 1.65 -14.23
CA MET A 6 -0.55 0.21 -14.23
C MET A 6 -0.44 -0.29 -12.79
N ILE A 7 -1.54 -0.82 -12.26
CA ILE A 7 -1.47 -1.68 -11.09
C ILE A 7 -0.76 -2.96 -11.55
N GLY A 8 0.40 -3.25 -10.98
CA GLY A 8 1.21 -4.40 -11.36
C GLY A 8 0.99 -5.58 -10.41
N GLY A 9 0.95 -6.79 -10.99
CA GLY A 9 1.16 -8.03 -10.25
C GLY A 9 -0.04 -8.58 -9.46
N PRO A 10 0.13 -9.76 -8.84
CA PRO A 10 -0.84 -10.33 -7.91
C PRO A 10 -0.96 -9.45 -6.65
N PRO A 11 -1.97 -9.69 -5.78
CA PRO A 11 -2.00 -9.12 -4.45
C PRO A 11 -0.65 -9.28 -3.76
N THR A 12 -0.14 -8.18 -3.18
CA THR A 12 1.15 -8.21 -2.50
C THR A 12 1.09 -9.16 -1.29
N GLN A 13 2.17 -9.90 -1.10
CA GLN A 13 2.40 -10.71 0.10
C GLN A 13 3.50 -10.11 1.00
N ALA A 14 3.98 -8.91 0.65
CA ALA A 14 5.02 -8.24 1.40
C ALA A 14 4.54 -7.85 2.81
N SER A 15 5.46 -7.77 3.76
CA SER A 15 5.18 -7.18 5.09
C SER A 15 5.34 -5.66 5.09
N GLU A 16 6.02 -5.09 4.11
CA GLU A 16 6.20 -3.65 3.93
C GLU A 16 6.58 -3.32 2.49
N GLY A 17 6.43 -2.06 2.10
CA GLY A 17 7.00 -1.54 0.86
C GLY A 17 6.17 -0.44 0.23
N TRP A 18 6.55 -0.06 -0.99
CA TRP A 18 5.78 0.86 -1.81
C TRP A 18 4.55 0.15 -2.37
N LEU A 19 3.40 0.45 -1.79
CA LEU A 19 2.15 -0.23 -2.08
C LEU A 19 1.04 0.74 -2.47
N LYS A 20 0.04 0.19 -3.15
CA LYS A 20 -1.09 0.90 -3.74
C LYS A 20 -2.39 0.15 -3.43
N PRO A 21 -3.31 0.73 -2.63
CA PRO A 21 -4.61 0.12 -2.41
C PRO A 21 -5.47 0.19 -3.68
N MET A 22 -6.35 -0.80 -3.87
CA MET A 22 -7.26 -0.88 -5.02
C MET A 22 -8.21 0.32 -5.13
N PHE A 23 -8.66 0.87 -3.98
CA PHE A 23 -9.58 2.01 -3.96
C PHE A 23 -8.84 3.36 -4.01
N PRO A 24 -9.48 4.40 -4.56
CA PRO A 24 -8.84 5.67 -4.89
C PRO A 24 -8.76 6.55 -3.65
N ILE A 25 -8.03 6.12 -2.62
CA ILE A 25 -7.77 7.00 -1.47
C ILE A 25 -6.69 8.01 -1.86
N THR A 26 -5.68 7.58 -2.62
CA THR A 26 -4.60 8.45 -3.06
C THR A 26 -4.16 8.06 -4.46
N GLY A 27 -4.04 9.00 -5.39
CA GLY A 27 -3.53 8.76 -6.75
C GLY A 27 -2.04 8.37 -6.81
N ARG A 28 -1.42 8.02 -5.68
CA ARG A 28 0.03 7.79 -5.51
C ARG A 28 0.25 6.46 -4.80
N ALA A 29 1.46 5.90 -4.92
CA ALA A 29 1.91 4.79 -4.10
C ALA A 29 2.50 5.33 -2.78
N HIS A 30 2.20 4.68 -1.67
CA HIS A 30 2.70 5.06 -0.36
C HIS A 30 3.56 3.92 0.19
N TYR A 31 4.49 4.25 1.06
CA TYR A 31 5.24 3.22 1.76
C TYR A 31 4.40 2.76 2.94
N PHE A 32 3.89 1.54 2.84
CA PHE A 32 3.03 0.90 3.83
C PHE A 32 3.82 -0.18 4.57
N GLU A 33 3.54 -0.29 5.86
CA GLU A 33 3.98 -1.36 6.74
C GLU A 33 2.74 -2.12 7.20
N LYS A 34 2.82 -3.44 7.21
CA LYS A 34 1.76 -4.32 7.68
C LYS A 34 1.73 -4.27 9.20
N GLU A 35 0.59 -3.89 9.76
CA GLU A 35 0.43 -3.83 11.21
C GLU A 35 -0.04 -5.17 11.78
N PHE A 36 -1.20 -5.64 11.33
CA PHE A 36 -1.81 -6.86 11.84
C PHE A 36 -2.77 -7.50 10.83
N GLU A 37 -2.98 -8.80 10.99
CA GLU A 37 -3.96 -9.58 10.24
C GLU A 37 -5.19 -9.83 11.11
N LEU A 38 -6.37 -9.62 10.54
CA LEU A 38 -7.66 -9.91 11.15
C LEU A 38 -8.39 -10.99 10.34
N PRO A 39 -9.18 -11.85 10.99
CA PRO A 39 -10.16 -12.65 10.27
C PRO A 39 -11.14 -11.69 9.58
N ALA A 40 -11.35 -11.85 8.28
CA ALA A 40 -12.34 -11.05 7.56
C ALA A 40 -13.75 -11.42 8.06
N LEU A 41 -14.49 -10.42 8.53
CA LEU A 41 -15.83 -10.59 9.13
C LEU A 41 -16.86 -11.20 8.17
N ASP A 42 -16.61 -11.11 6.87
CA ASP A 42 -17.49 -11.54 5.78
C ASP A 42 -17.10 -12.91 5.20
N GLY A 43 -16.22 -13.66 5.88
CA GLY A 43 -15.77 -14.97 5.43
C GLY A 43 -14.82 -14.92 4.22
N GLN A 44 -14.27 -13.75 3.89
CA GLN A 44 -13.40 -13.55 2.72
C GLN A 44 -11.90 -13.75 3.01
N GLY A 45 -11.59 -14.59 4.00
CA GLY A 45 -10.23 -14.92 4.40
C GLY A 45 -9.67 -13.95 5.44
N VAL A 46 -8.50 -13.38 5.14
CA VAL A 46 -7.76 -12.49 6.06
C VAL A 46 -7.83 -11.06 5.57
N ALA A 47 -8.21 -10.14 6.46
CA ALA A 47 -8.06 -8.71 6.28
C ALA A 47 -6.71 -8.29 6.86
N VAL A 48 -5.99 -7.42 6.16
CA VAL A 48 -4.67 -6.94 6.59
C VAL A 48 -4.75 -5.43 6.80
N SER A 49 -4.37 -4.97 7.99
CA SER A 49 -4.20 -3.56 8.31
C SER A 49 -2.81 -3.10 7.89
N TRP A 50 -2.76 -1.93 7.27
CA TRP A 50 -1.54 -1.29 6.79
C TRP A 50 -1.47 0.14 7.28
N HIS A 51 -0.31 0.52 7.80
CA HIS A 51 0.00 1.88 8.15
C HIS A 51 1.08 2.43 7.23
N SER A 52 0.86 3.58 6.62
CA SER A 52 1.89 4.23 5.83
C SER A 52 2.72 5.21 6.63
N LEU A 53 3.97 5.41 6.23
CA LEU A 53 4.86 6.39 6.88
C LEU A 53 4.27 7.81 6.90
N CYS A 54 3.44 8.17 5.93
CA CYS A 54 2.81 9.50 5.91
C CYS A 54 1.57 9.63 6.79
N GLY A 55 1.19 8.59 7.53
CA GLY A 55 0.04 8.55 8.44
C GLY A 55 -1.29 8.17 7.78
N ILE A 56 -1.26 7.48 6.64
CA ILE A 56 -2.47 6.92 6.01
C ILE A 56 -2.62 5.46 6.41
N ASP A 57 -3.79 5.13 6.93
CA ASP A 57 -4.20 3.76 7.20
C ASP A 57 -4.99 3.18 6.03
N ALA A 58 -4.74 1.90 5.74
CA ALA A 58 -5.46 1.16 4.72
C ALA A 58 -5.73 -0.26 5.18
N VAL A 59 -6.83 -0.83 4.69
CA VAL A 59 -7.16 -2.25 4.91
C VAL A 59 -7.22 -2.93 3.56
N SER A 60 -6.59 -4.09 3.43
CA SER A 60 -6.72 -4.95 2.25
C SER A 60 -7.39 -6.28 2.60
N THR A 61 -8.20 -6.79 1.68
CA THR A 61 -8.86 -8.10 1.80
C THR A 61 -8.69 -8.89 0.49
N GLY A 62 -9.15 -10.15 0.45
CA GLY A 62 -9.13 -10.94 -0.79
C GLY A 62 -9.85 -10.28 -1.98
N LYS A 63 -10.92 -9.50 -1.74
CA LYS A 63 -11.62 -8.72 -2.79
C LYS A 63 -11.08 -7.32 -2.98
N MET A 64 -10.39 -6.76 -1.99
CA MET A 64 -9.76 -5.43 -2.04
C MET A 64 -8.27 -5.56 -1.73
N PRO A 65 -7.48 -6.18 -2.62
CA PRO A 65 -6.07 -6.40 -2.39
C PRO A 65 -5.25 -5.11 -2.38
N MET A 66 -4.10 -5.20 -1.75
CA MET A 66 -3.02 -4.23 -1.87
C MET A 66 -2.09 -4.68 -3.00
N PHE A 67 -1.61 -3.75 -3.81
CA PHE A 67 -0.74 -4.04 -4.96
C PHE A 67 0.62 -3.39 -4.82
N ASP A 68 1.60 -3.96 -5.50
CA ASP A 68 2.90 -3.31 -5.65
C ASP A 68 2.78 -2.00 -6.42
N ALA A 69 3.61 -1.02 -6.05
CA ALA A 69 3.58 0.30 -6.64
C ALA A 69 3.85 0.33 -8.15
N GLY A 70 4.53 -0.68 -8.72
CA GLY A 70 4.87 -0.69 -10.15
C GLY A 70 5.47 0.64 -10.63
N ASN A 71 4.82 1.28 -11.60
CA ASN A 71 5.22 2.59 -12.14
C ASN A 71 4.44 3.79 -11.57
N TRP A 72 3.69 3.59 -10.48
CA TRP A 72 2.94 4.67 -9.83
C TRP A 72 3.88 5.71 -9.21
N VAL A 73 3.45 6.97 -9.27
CA VAL A 73 4.16 8.07 -8.61
C VAL A 73 4.16 7.82 -7.09
N ARG A 74 5.35 7.78 -6.50
CA ARG A 74 5.56 7.61 -5.07
C ARG A 74 5.17 8.87 -4.30
N CYS A 75 4.66 8.68 -3.08
CA CYS A 75 4.33 9.77 -2.18
C CYS A 75 5.62 10.45 -1.68
N LYS A 76 5.79 11.73 -2.01
CA LYS A 76 6.96 12.54 -1.61
C LYS A 76 7.18 12.59 -0.10
N ARG A 77 6.12 12.56 0.70
CA ARG A 77 6.21 12.55 2.18
C ARG A 77 6.75 11.22 2.71
N CYS A 78 6.39 10.10 2.08
CA CYS A 78 6.97 8.80 2.41
C CYS A 78 8.43 8.74 1.93
N GLU A 79 8.74 9.25 0.73
CA GLU A 79 10.11 9.25 0.19
C GLU A 79 11.06 9.99 1.14
N HIS A 80 10.66 11.19 1.57
CA HIS A 80 11.46 12.00 2.49
C HIS A 80 11.71 11.31 3.85
N GLN A 81 10.72 10.60 4.39
CA GLN A 81 10.89 9.88 5.65
C GLN A 81 11.81 8.66 5.55
N ILE A 82 11.77 7.95 4.41
CA ILE A 82 12.67 6.83 4.16
C ILE A 82 14.11 7.31 3.97
N GLU A 83 14.30 8.40 3.22
CA GLU A 83 15.61 9.05 3.07
C GLU A 83 16.16 9.48 4.44
N GLY A 84 15.32 10.09 5.29
CA GLY A 84 15.69 10.45 6.66
C GLY A 84 16.02 9.24 7.56
N ARG A 85 15.29 8.12 7.42
CA ARG A 85 15.57 6.86 8.14
C ARG A 85 16.85 6.17 7.69
N SER A 86 17.22 6.30 6.42
CA SER A 86 18.43 5.67 5.87
C SER A 86 19.72 6.43 6.23
N ALA A 87 19.58 7.65 6.75
CA ALA A 87 20.68 8.53 7.15
C ALA A 87 20.96 8.51 8.67
N ALA A 88 20.19 7.73 9.44
CA ALA A 88 20.34 7.54 10.89
C ALA A 88 20.90 6.14 11.19
#